data_AF-A0A4R2LN33-F1
#
_entry.id   AF-A0A4R2LN33-F1
#
_cell.length_a   1.000
_cell.length_b   1.000
_cell.length_c   1.000
_cell.angle_alpha   90.00
_cell.angle_beta   90.00
_cell.angle_gamma   90.00
#
_symmetry.space_group_name_H-M   'P 1'
#
loop_
_entity.id
_entity.type
_entity.pdbx_description
1 polymer ?
#
loop_
_entity_poly.entity_id
_entity_poly.type
_entity_poly.pdbx_seq_one_letter_code
_entity_poly.pdbx_strand_id
1 'polypeptide(L)'
;MTHCRSKKVAAGKAAGRVPRRASGSNDKPNLTRGFRATDSPRHLESGHSFFPASGYRNNNSAVPYNVGSNAYYWTAGPNNTNNGRNLNFNPGNVNPLNNNNRSYGFGVRAAQEFTNLCRKRAVVGD
;
A
#
# COMPACT_ATOMS: atom_id res chain seq x y z
N MET A 1 -26.40 -20.13 -50.26
CA MET A 1 -24.95 -19.97 -50.03
C MET A 1 -24.66 -18.54 -49.61
N THR A 2 -24.34 -18.35 -48.34
CA THR A 2 -24.16 -17.05 -47.68
C THR A 2 -22.90 -16.35 -48.22
N HIS A 3 -23.05 -15.15 -48.79
CA HIS A 3 -21.91 -14.32 -49.17
C HIS A 3 -21.42 -13.52 -47.96
N CYS A 4 -20.28 -13.93 -47.41
CA CYS A 4 -19.54 -13.19 -46.38
C CYS A 4 -18.80 -12.01 -47.05
N ARG A 5 -19.17 -10.76 -46.74
CA ARG A 5 -18.41 -9.57 -47.18
C ARG A 5 -17.34 -9.22 -46.15
N SER A 6 -16.08 -9.48 -46.47
CA SER A 6 -14.92 -8.99 -45.70
C SER A 6 -14.71 -7.49 -45.93
N LYS A 7 -14.78 -6.67 -44.87
CA LYS A 7 -14.29 -5.28 -44.92
C LYS A 7 -12.78 -5.28 -44.69
N LYS A 8 -12.01 -4.87 -45.70
CA LYS A 8 -10.58 -4.49 -45.55
C LYS A 8 -10.50 -3.27 -44.63
N VAL A 9 -9.78 -3.37 -43.51
CA VAL A 9 -9.37 -2.20 -42.73
C VAL A 9 -7.96 -1.83 -43.17
N ALA A 10 -7.78 -0.59 -43.62
CA ALA A 10 -6.49 -0.04 -44.03
C ALA A 10 -5.55 0.08 -42.82
N ALA A 11 -4.29 -0.32 -43.00
CA ALA A 11 -3.23 -0.18 -42.01
C ALA A 11 -2.92 1.30 -41.77
N GLY A 12 -3.32 1.80 -40.59
CA GLY A 12 -3.01 3.14 -40.12
C GLY A 12 -1.56 3.24 -39.62
N LYS A 13 -0.80 4.11 -40.30
CA LYS A 13 0.55 4.62 -40.04
C LYS A 13 0.94 4.70 -38.55
N ALA A 14 2.07 4.07 -38.20
CA ALA A 14 2.73 4.20 -36.90
C ALA A 14 3.06 5.67 -36.61
N ALA A 15 2.44 6.23 -35.56
CA ALA A 15 2.72 7.58 -35.08
C ALA A 15 3.26 7.50 -33.64
N GLY A 16 4.52 7.88 -33.49
CA GLY A 16 5.09 8.49 -32.29
C GLY A 16 5.05 7.69 -31.00
N ARG A 17 6.18 7.09 -30.63
CA ARG A 17 6.53 6.82 -29.22
C ARG A 17 6.30 8.11 -28.42
N VAL A 18 5.26 8.13 -27.57
CA VAL A 18 5.06 9.21 -26.59
C VAL A 18 6.31 9.26 -25.71
N PRO A 19 7.04 10.38 -25.63
CA PRO A 19 8.14 10.48 -24.69
C PRO A 19 7.57 10.33 -23.29
N ARG A 20 8.14 9.41 -22.49
CA ARG A 20 7.91 9.37 -21.04
C ARG A 20 8.39 10.71 -20.50
N ARG A 21 7.46 11.65 -20.34
CA ARG A 21 7.70 12.84 -19.55
C ARG A 21 7.66 12.36 -18.11
N ALA A 22 8.85 12.21 -17.52
CA ALA A 22 8.99 12.30 -16.08
C ALA A 22 8.56 13.71 -15.68
N SER A 23 7.26 13.92 -15.47
CA SER A 23 6.82 15.04 -14.65
C SER A 23 6.99 14.58 -13.22
N GLY A 24 8.05 15.04 -12.57
CA GLY A 24 8.07 15.06 -11.11
C GLY A 24 6.83 15.82 -10.67
N SER A 25 5.79 15.07 -10.27
CA SER A 25 4.61 15.64 -9.67
C SER A 25 5.04 16.14 -8.30
N ASN A 26 5.28 17.45 -8.21
CA ASN A 26 5.26 18.19 -6.96
C ASN A 26 3.84 18.34 -6.41
N ASP A 27 2.88 17.54 -6.87
CA ASP A 27 1.74 17.12 -6.06
C ASP A 27 2.28 16.32 -4.88
N LYS A 28 2.91 17.03 -3.94
CA LYS A 28 3.10 16.51 -2.59
C LYS A 28 1.67 16.27 -2.12
N PRO A 29 1.17 15.02 -2.02
CA PRO A 29 -0.09 14.79 -1.33
C PRO A 29 0.09 15.48 0.02
N ASN A 30 -0.89 16.26 0.46
CA ASN A 30 -0.84 17.05 1.70
C ASN A 30 -0.35 16.13 2.85
N LEU A 31 0.97 16.10 3.04
CA LEU A 31 1.72 15.02 3.72
C LEU A 31 1.74 15.26 5.23
N THR A 32 0.91 16.20 5.67
CA THR A 32 0.89 16.79 7.01
C THR A 32 0.05 15.98 7.99
N ARG A 33 -0.66 14.93 7.53
CA ARG A 33 -1.57 14.11 8.35
C ARG A 33 -1.22 12.62 8.31
N GLY A 34 0.04 12.27 8.58
CA GLY A 34 0.46 10.88 8.65
C GLY A 34 1.81 10.67 9.34
N PHE A 35 2.08 9.42 9.66
CA PHE A 35 3.27 8.93 10.33
C PHE A 35 4.32 8.44 9.36
N ARG A 36 5.54 8.47 9.87
CA ARG A 36 6.76 8.32 9.12
C ARG A 36 7.60 7.22 9.76
N ALA A 37 7.75 6.06 9.11
CA ALA A 37 8.68 5.04 9.59
C ALA A 37 10.05 5.30 8.98
N THR A 38 11.04 5.46 9.85
CA THR A 38 12.44 5.58 9.46
C THR A 38 13.10 4.22 9.58
N ASP A 39 13.42 3.60 8.43
CA ASP A 39 14.27 2.42 8.41
C ASP A 39 15.73 2.88 8.64
N SER A 40 16.37 2.39 9.71
CA SER A 40 17.74 2.79 10.08
C SER A 40 18.79 1.99 9.29
N PRO A 41 19.99 2.55 9.02
CA PRO A 41 20.70 2.34 7.77
C PRO A 41 21.64 1.12 7.86
N ARG A 42 21.18 -0.05 7.43
CA ARG A 42 22.09 -1.09 6.96
C ARG A 42 21.66 -1.54 5.57
N HIS A 43 22.22 -0.82 4.59
CA HIS A 43 22.19 -0.96 3.15
C HIS A 43 21.27 0.00 2.38
N LEU A 44 21.91 0.73 1.47
CA LEU A 44 21.44 1.77 0.55
C LEU A 44 20.03 1.52 -0.01
N GLU A 45 19.02 2.16 0.58
CA GLU A 45 18.23 3.28 0.02
C GLU A 45 17.37 3.75 1.21
N SER A 46 17.28 5.07 1.46
CA SER A 46 16.46 5.60 2.55
C SER A 46 14.97 5.49 2.18
N GLY A 47 14.45 4.26 2.18
CA GLY A 47 13.06 3.95 1.98
C GLY A 47 12.27 4.44 3.18
N HIS A 48 11.66 5.61 3.07
CA HIS A 48 10.79 6.13 4.10
C HIS A 48 9.35 5.64 3.84
N SER A 49 8.85 4.73 4.66
CA SER A 49 7.46 4.24 4.56
C SER A 49 6.48 5.25 5.19
N PHE A 50 5.54 5.75 4.40
CA PHE A 50 4.50 6.68 4.87
C PHE A 50 3.20 5.97 5.24
N PHE A 51 2.67 6.34 6.41
CA PHE A 51 1.41 5.83 6.94
C PHE A 51 0.44 7.00 7.18
N PRO A 52 -0.64 7.16 6.39
CA PRO A 52 -1.66 8.15 6.69
C PRO A 52 -2.28 7.88 8.06
N ALA A 53 -2.54 8.96 8.79
CA ALA A 53 -3.37 8.94 9.99
C ALA A 53 -4.84 8.82 9.54
N SER A 54 -5.19 7.64 9.03
CA SER A 54 -6.44 7.37 8.32
C SER A 54 -7.68 7.50 9.20
N GLY A 55 -7.53 7.48 10.53
CA GLY A 55 -8.66 7.30 11.42
C GLY A 55 -9.40 5.99 11.14
N TYR A 56 -10.69 5.96 11.47
CA TYR A 56 -11.58 4.84 11.17
C TYR A 56 -13.04 5.25 11.04
N ARG A 57 -13.86 4.43 10.37
CA ARG A 57 -15.32 4.58 10.36
C ARG A 57 -15.96 3.67 11.40
N ASN A 58 -16.88 4.20 12.21
CA ASN A 58 -17.68 3.39 13.14
C ASN A 58 -18.77 2.61 12.38
N ASN A 59 -19.27 1.51 12.95
CA ASN A 59 -20.29 0.67 12.31
C ASN A 59 -21.64 1.40 12.14
N ASN A 60 -21.93 2.35 13.03
CA ASN A 60 -23.21 3.07 13.09
C ASN A 60 -23.17 4.49 12.49
N SER A 61 -22.07 4.88 11.84
CA SER A 61 -21.92 6.21 11.25
C SER A 61 -21.12 6.16 9.95
N ALA A 62 -21.44 7.07 9.03
CA ALA A 62 -20.66 7.29 7.82
C ALA A 62 -19.45 8.24 8.05
N VAL A 63 -19.42 8.95 9.19
CA VAL A 63 -18.40 9.94 9.50
C VAL A 63 -17.14 9.27 10.08
N PRO A 64 -15.94 9.48 9.50
CA PRO A 64 -14.69 8.97 10.04
C PRO A 64 -14.26 9.68 11.33
N TYR A 65 -13.73 8.92 12.29
CA TYR A 65 -13.18 9.39 13.56
C TYR A 65 -11.65 9.39 13.53
N ASN A 66 -11.03 10.31 14.28
CA ASN A 66 -9.58 10.39 14.51
C ASN A 66 -8.71 10.56 13.26
N VAL A 67 -9.29 11.06 12.16
CA VAL A 67 -8.55 11.37 10.92
C VAL A 67 -7.54 12.48 11.18
N GLY A 68 -6.28 12.22 10.85
CA GLY A 68 -5.15 13.12 11.10
C GLY A 68 -4.46 12.93 12.44
N SER A 69 -5.01 12.12 13.35
CA SER A 69 -4.44 11.90 14.69
C SER A 69 -4.01 10.45 14.93
N ASN A 70 -4.77 9.48 14.42
CA ASN A 70 -4.51 8.05 14.66
C ASN A 70 -4.52 7.28 13.34
N ALA A 71 -3.75 6.20 13.28
CA ALA A 71 -3.74 5.25 12.17
C ALA A 71 -4.26 3.88 12.63
N TYR A 72 -5.23 3.33 11.89
CA TYR A 72 -5.82 2.02 12.16
C TYR A 72 -5.75 1.14 10.90
N TYR A 73 -5.16 -0.05 11.03
CA TYR A 73 -5.07 -1.02 9.95
C TYR A 73 -5.46 -2.41 10.41
N TRP A 74 -6.35 -3.07 9.66
CA TRP A 74 -6.62 -4.49 9.85
C TRP A 74 -5.37 -5.32 9.52
N THR A 75 -5.09 -6.32 10.35
CA THR A 75 -4.04 -7.32 10.12
C THR A 75 -4.69 -8.64 9.68
N ALA A 76 -3.94 -9.47 8.95
CA ALA A 76 -4.40 -10.80 8.57
C ALA A 76 -4.43 -11.71 9.81
N GLY A 77 -5.60 -11.87 10.44
CA GLY A 77 -5.80 -12.78 11.56
C GLY A 77 -7.12 -12.56 12.29
N PRO A 78 -7.90 -13.64 12.58
CA PRO A 78 -9.07 -13.52 13.44
C PRO A 78 -8.64 -13.29 14.89
N ASN A 79 -9.42 -12.48 15.64
CA ASN A 79 -9.31 -12.47 17.09
C ASN A 79 -10.36 -13.41 17.70
N ASN A 80 -11.63 -13.21 17.35
CA ASN A 80 -12.75 -14.08 17.68
C ASN A 80 -13.90 -13.82 16.69
N THR A 81 -15.10 -14.36 16.95
CA THR A 81 -16.28 -14.21 16.09
C THR A 81 -16.67 -12.74 15.86
N ASN A 82 -16.53 -11.90 16.88
CA ASN A 82 -16.99 -10.50 16.85
C ASN A 82 -15.87 -9.50 16.54
N ASN A 83 -14.61 -9.85 16.85
CA ASN A 83 -13.47 -8.94 16.79
C ASN A 83 -12.41 -9.41 15.78
N GLY A 84 -11.82 -8.45 15.07
CA GLY A 84 -10.63 -8.63 14.24
C GLY A 84 -9.37 -8.18 14.96
N ARG A 85 -8.20 -8.56 14.44
CA ARG A 85 -6.90 -8.02 14.88
C ARG A 85 -6.50 -6.82 14.06
N ASN A 86 -5.98 -5.78 14.71
CA ASN A 86 -5.56 -4.55 14.06
C ASN A 86 -4.30 -3.95 14.66
N LEU A 87 -3.54 -3.25 13.81
CA LEU A 87 -2.48 -2.34 14.18
C LEU A 87 -3.10 -0.96 14.45
N ASN A 88 -2.75 -0.34 15.57
CA ASN A 88 -3.13 1.02 15.91
C ASN A 88 -1.90 1.79 16.38
N PHE A 89 -1.68 2.99 15.86
CA PHE A 89 -0.63 3.87 16.37
C PHE A 89 -0.98 5.34 16.24
N ASN A 90 -0.38 6.13 17.12
CA ASN A 90 -0.48 7.58 17.20
C ASN A 90 0.90 8.14 17.62
N PRO A 91 1.09 9.48 17.72
CA PRO A 91 2.40 10.04 18.04
C PRO A 91 3.01 9.57 19.38
N GLY A 92 2.18 9.12 20.34
CA GLY A 92 2.62 8.72 21.67
C GLY A 92 2.59 7.22 21.96
N ASN A 93 1.98 6.40 21.10
CA ASN A 93 1.85 4.96 21.36
C ASN A 93 1.65 4.13 20.09
N VAL A 94 2.21 2.91 20.10
CA VAL A 94 2.06 1.91 19.04
C VAL A 94 1.54 0.61 19.66
N ASN A 95 0.36 0.17 19.22
CA ASN A 95 -0.26 -1.09 19.59
C ASN A 95 -0.24 -2.04 18.37
N PRO A 96 0.79 -2.90 18.25
CA PRO A 96 0.99 -3.73 17.06
C PRO A 96 -0.07 -4.81 16.87
N LEU A 97 -0.72 -5.26 17.95
CA LEU A 97 -1.70 -6.34 17.92
C LEU A 97 -2.92 -6.04 18.82
N ASN A 98 -3.66 -4.99 18.48
CA ASN A 98 -4.92 -4.67 19.14
C ASN A 98 -6.09 -5.52 18.60
N ASN A 99 -7.26 -5.40 19.23
CA ASN A 99 -8.49 -5.98 18.74
C ASN A 99 -9.67 -5.00 18.80
N ASN A 100 -10.51 -5.03 17.77
CA ASN A 100 -11.67 -4.16 17.61
C ASN A 100 -12.80 -4.91 16.89
N ASN A 101 -14.03 -4.39 17.00
CA ASN A 101 -15.20 -4.96 16.32
C ASN A 101 -14.97 -5.00 14.79
N ARG A 102 -15.23 -6.15 14.17
CA ARG A 102 -15.05 -6.38 12.72
C ARG A 102 -15.88 -5.45 11.83
N SER A 103 -16.94 -4.87 12.39
CA SER A 103 -17.80 -3.91 11.69
C SER A 103 -17.19 -2.51 11.53
N TYR A 104 -16.02 -2.24 12.12
CA TYR A 104 -15.31 -0.97 11.95
C TYR A 104 -14.59 -0.90 10.59
N GLY A 105 -14.64 0.27 9.96
CA GLY A 105 -13.97 0.53 8.70
C GLY A 105 -12.52 0.95 8.90
N PHE A 106 -11.62 -0.03 9.02
CA PHE A 106 -10.16 0.19 8.96
C PHE A 106 -9.62 -0.15 7.57
N GLY A 107 -8.51 0.50 7.19
CA GLY A 107 -7.79 0.13 5.98
C GLY A 107 -7.05 -1.20 6.15
N VAL A 108 -6.64 -1.81 5.04
CA VAL A 108 -5.73 -2.97 5.02
C VAL A 108 -4.38 -2.54 4.46
N ARG A 109 -3.28 -3.13 4.93
CA ARG A 109 -1.97 -3.01 4.29
C ARG A 109 -1.39 -4.39 4.09
N ALA A 110 -0.84 -4.62 2.90
CA ALA A 110 -0.02 -5.79 2.65
C ALA A 110 1.30 -5.64 3.43
N ALA A 111 1.76 -6.74 3.99
CA ALA A 111 3.12 -6.87 4.51
C ALA A 111 3.93 -7.69 3.51
N GLN A 112 5.21 -7.35 3.35
CA GLN A 112 6.14 -8.13 2.54
C GLN A 112 7.05 -8.92 3.47
N GLU A 113 7.10 -10.24 3.29
CA GLU A 113 8.10 -11.08 3.94
C GLU A 113 9.43 -10.94 3.19
N PHE A 114 10.51 -10.66 3.91
CA PHE A 114 11.86 -10.70 3.36
C PHE A 114 12.56 -11.97 3.83
N THR A 115 12.64 -12.96 2.95
CA THR A 115 13.45 -14.16 3.18
C THR A 115 14.90 -13.85 2.79
N ASN A 116 15.80 -13.76 3.79
CA ASN A 116 17.23 -13.65 3.55
C ASN A 116 17.79 -15.01 3.12
N LEU A 117 17.74 -15.31 1.82
CA LEU A 117 18.52 -16.41 1.27
C LEU A 117 19.99 -16.01 1.27
N CYS A 118 20.79 -16.64 2.11
CA CYS A 118 22.24 -16.53 2.10
C CYS A 118 22.73 -16.86 0.68
N ARG A 119 23.12 -15.84 -0.10
CA ARG A 119 23.87 -16.03 -1.34
C ARG A 119 25.23 -16.62 -0.95
N LYS A 120 25.33 -17.95 -0.91
CA LYS A 120 26.62 -18.62 -1.10
C LYS A 120 27.11 -18.21 -2.48
N ARG A 121 27.96 -17.18 -2.56
CA ARG A 121 28.82 -16.99 -3.72
C ARG A 121 29.71 -18.23 -3.78
N ALA A 122 29.35 -19.20 -4.62
CA ALA A 122 30.29 -20.20 -5.04
C ALA A 122 31.42 -19.44 -5.75
N VAL A 123 32.60 -19.42 -5.13
CA VAL A 123 33.83 -19.07 -5.82
C VAL A 123 34.06 -20.19 -6.83
N VAL A 124 33.89 -19.89 -8.12
CA VAL A 124 34.38 -20.75 -9.19
C VAL A 124 35.89 -20.64 -9.15
N GLY A 125 36.57 -21.73 -8.79
CA GLY A 125 38.01 -21.88 -8.94
C GLY A 125 38.26 -22.90 -10.03
N ASP A 126 38.96 -22.46 -11.08
CA ASP A 126 39.84 -23.28 -11.92
C ASP A 126 41.25 -22.66 -11.81
#